data_AF-A0A532D5U6-F1
#
_entry.id   AF-A0A532D5U6-F1
#
_cell.length_a   1.000
_cell.length_b   1.000
_cell.length_c   1.000
_cell.angle_alpha   90.00
_cell.angle_beta   90.00
_cell.angle_gamma   90.00
#
_symmetry.space_group_name_H-M   'P 1'
#
loop_
_entity.id
_entity.type
_entity.pdbx_description
1 polymer ?
#
loop_
_entity_poly.entity_id
_entity_poly.type
_entity_poly.pdbx_seq_one_letter_code
_entity_poly.pdbx_strand_id
1 'polypeptide(L)' 'MALVQVSARLDSDKLKRAKKALGAKSTTETIQKALDLVTEKAAHDWVIRRYSGVGKRDAFKAS' A
#
# COMPACT_ATOMS: atom_id res chain seq x y z
N MET A 1 -9.64 3.94 -18.36
CA MET A 1 -10.61 4.26 -17.29
C MET A 1 -10.73 5.77 -17.19
N ALA A 2 -11.92 6.31 -16.94
CA ALA A 2 -12.11 7.75 -16.77
C ALA A 2 -11.52 8.22 -15.43
N LEU A 3 -10.84 9.37 -15.43
CA LEU A 3 -10.30 9.98 -14.21
C LEU A 3 -11.42 10.72 -13.48
N VAL A 4 -11.59 10.44 -12.19
CA VAL A 4 -12.55 11.13 -11.33
C VAL A 4 -11.84 12.28 -10.62
N GLN A 5 -12.39 13.49 -10.72
CA GLN A 5 -11.88 14.64 -9.99
C GLN A 5 -12.41 14.62 -8.55
N VAL A 6 -11.52 14.52 -7.58
CA VAL A 6 -11.85 14.52 -6.15
C VAL A 6 -11.09 15.65 -5.46
N SER A 7 -11.79 16.44 -4.64
CA SER A 7 -11.18 17.47 -3.81
C SER A 7 -11.11 17.00 -2.36
N ALA A 8 -9.90 16.96 -1.80
CA ALA A 8 -9.67 16.59 -0.40
C ALA A 8 -8.69 17.58 0.24
N ARG A 9 -8.89 17.85 1.54
CA ARG A 9 -7.93 18.62 2.33
C ARG A 9 -6.84 17.68 2.82
N LEU A 10 -5.60 18.03 2.51
CA LEU A 10 -4.43 17.25 2.89
C LEU A 10 -3.45 18.14 3.65
N ASP A 11 -2.76 17.53 4.59
CA ASP A 11 -1.63 18.13 5.29
C ASP A 11 -0.47 18.35 4.30
N SER A 12 -0.03 19.59 4.16
CA SER A 12 1.01 20.00 3.21
C SER A 12 2.37 19.37 3.51
N ASP A 13 2.71 19.16 4.79
CA ASP A 13 3.98 18.59 5.20
C ASP A 13 4.01 17.09 4.91
N LYS A 14 2.91 16.39 5.16
CA LYS A 14 2.76 14.98 4.78
C LYS A 14 2.86 14.81 3.27
N LEU A 15 2.23 15.70 2.49
CA LEU A 15 2.31 15.65 1.03
C LEU A 15 3.73 15.87 0.52
N LYS A 16 4.47 16.83 1.08
CA LYS A 16 5.86 17.10 0.71
C LYS A 16 6.78 15.90 1.00
N ARG A 17 6.60 15.26 2.17
CA ARG A 17 7.36 14.05 2.54
C ARG A 17 7.02 12.88 1.62
N ALA A 18 5.74 12.65 1.36
CA ALA A 18 5.28 11.59 0.46
C ALA A 18 5.83 11.79 -0.96
N LYS A 19 5.82 13.02 -1.47
CA LYS A 19 6.36 13.37 -2.78
C LYS A 19 7.84 12.99 -2.90
N LYS A 20 8.63 13.30 -1.87
CA LYS A 20 10.07 12.94 -1.82
C LYS A 20 10.27 11.43 -1.73
N ALA A 21 9.53 10.74 -0.86
CA ALA A 21 9.66 9.30 -0.65
C ALA A 21 9.25 8.48 -1.88
N LEU A 22 8.21 8.91 -2.60
CA LEU A 22 7.66 8.21 -3.77
C LEU A 22 8.27 8.69 -5.10
N GLY A 23 9.23 9.63 -5.06
CA GLY A 23 9.88 10.19 -6.24
C GLY A 23 8.89 10.81 -7.25
N ALA A 24 7.78 11.36 -6.76
CA ALA A 24 6.69 11.86 -7.60
C ALA A 24 6.92 13.33 -8.02
N LYS A 25 6.50 13.66 -9.24
CA LYS A 25 6.65 15.00 -9.82
C LYS A 25 5.48 15.91 -9.50
N SER A 26 4.28 15.35 -9.38
CA SER A 26 3.04 16.09 -9.07
C SER A 26 2.32 15.58 -7.82
N THR A 27 1.43 16.40 -7.26
CA THR A 27 0.54 16.02 -6.15
C THR A 27 -0.33 14.83 -6.52
N THR A 28 -0.93 14.85 -7.71
CA THR A 28 -1.77 13.76 -8.22
C THR A 28 -0.98 12.46 -8.33
N GLU A 29 0.23 12.51 -8.89
CA GLU A 29 1.10 11.33 -8.99
C GLU A 29 1.49 10.80 -7.61
N THR A 30 1.74 11.70 -6.65
CA THR A 30 2.05 11.33 -5.26
C THR A 30 0.89 10.58 -4.62
N ILE A 31 -0.33 11.09 -4.79
CA ILE A 31 -1.55 10.47 -4.25
C ILE A 31 -1.82 9.13 -4.93
N GLN A 32 -1.68 9.05 -6.26
CA GLN A 32 -1.88 7.82 -7.01
C GLN A 32 -0.93 6.71 -6.52
N LYS A 33 0.39 7.00 -6.48
CA LYS A 33 1.39 6.04 -5.99
C LYS A 33 1.16 5.63 -4.54
N ALA A 34 0.73 6.56 -3.69
CA ALA A 34 0.40 6.24 -2.30
C ALA A 34 -0.79 5.28 -2.19
N LEU A 35 -1.84 5.49 -3.01
CA LEU A 35 -3.00 4.59 -3.07
C LEU A 35 -2.63 3.20 -3.60
N ASP A 36 -1.80 3.15 -4.64
CA ASP A 36 -1.32 1.90 -5.21
C ASP A 36 -0.52 1.12 -4.15
N LEU A 37 0.40 1.79 -3.44
CA LEU A 37 1.23 1.16 -2.40
C LEU A 37 0.40 0.65 -1.21
N VAL A 38 -0.64 1.38 -0.79
CA VAL A 38 -1.54 0.93 0.28
C VAL A 38 -2.38 -0.26 -0.18
N THR A 39 -2.82 -0.27 -1.44
CA THR A 39 -3.60 -1.38 -2.01
C THR A 39 -2.75 -2.64 -2.14
N GLU A 40 -1.53 -2.52 -2.65
CA GLU A 40 -0.56 -3.62 -2.72
C GLU A 40 -0.21 -4.13 -1.32
N LYS A 41 0.03 -3.23 -0.35
CA LYS A 41 0.28 -3.62 1.04
C LYS A 41 -0.93 -4.35 1.63
N ALA A 42 -2.15 -3.89 1.39
CA ALA A 42 -3.36 -4.55 1.88
C ALA A 42 -3.53 -5.95 1.27
N ALA A 43 -3.22 -6.11 -0.02
CA ALA A 43 -3.20 -7.41 -0.68
C ALA A 43 -2.14 -8.34 -0.07
N HIS A 44 -0.92 -7.84 0.16
CA HIS A 44 0.15 -8.59 0.82
C HIS A 44 -0.18 -8.95 2.27
N ASP A 45 -0.74 -8.03 3.06
CA ASP A 45 -1.15 -8.28 4.43
C ASP A 45 -2.25 -9.34 4.49
N TRP A 46 -3.18 -9.33 3.51
CA TRP A 46 -4.21 -10.37 3.39
C TRP A 46 -3.60 -11.73 3.07
N VAL A 47 -2.63 -11.80 2.15
CA VAL A 47 -1.90 -13.03 1.83
C VAL A 47 -1.13 -13.52 3.06
N ILE A 48 -0.36 -12.65 3.72
CA ILE A 48 0.37 -12.99 4.94
C ILE A 48 -0.61 -13.51 5.99
N ARG A 49 -1.73 -12.81 6.27
CA ARG A 49 -2.72 -13.27 7.25
C ARG A 49 -3.39 -14.59 6.87
N ARG A 50 -3.61 -14.84 5.58
CA ARG A 50 -4.21 -16.09 5.08
C ARG A 50 -3.25 -17.27 5.22
N TYR A 51 -1.96 -17.04 5.04
CA TYR A 51 -0.94 -18.10 5.06
C TYR A 51 -0.10 -18.16 6.35
N SER A 52 -0.17 -17.16 7.23
CA SER A 52 0.57 -17.10 8.50
C SER A 52 0.08 -18.11 9.54
N GLY A 53 -1.03 -18.80 9.28
CA GLY A 53 -1.51 -19.94 10.07
C GLY A 53 -1.12 -21.32 9.53
N VAL A 54 -0.54 -21.41 8.32
CA VAL A 54 -0.32 -22.67 7.60
C VAL A 54 1.08 -23.25 7.84
N GLY A 55 2.00 -22.45 8.39
CA GLY A 55 3.36 -22.88 8.74
C GLY A 55 3.62 -22.87 10.24
N LYS A 56 2.96 -23.73 11.03
CA LYS A 56 3.50 -24.08 12.36
C LYS A 56 4.83 -24.81 12.16
N ARG A 57 5.83 -24.53 13.00
CA ARG A 57 7.19 -25.13 12.96
C ARG A 57 7.22 -26.67 12.99
N ASP A 58 6.11 -27.34 13.27
CA ASP A 58 5.98 -28.81 13.29
C ASP A 58 5.07 -29.39 12.18
N ALA A 59 4.69 -28.60 11.16
CA ALA A 59 3.81 -29.08 10.08
C ALA A 59 4.40 -30.22 9.22
N PHE A 60 5.72 -30.45 9.31
CA PHE A 60 6.44 -31.52 8.61
C PHE A 60 6.83 -32.72 9.52
N LYS A 61 6.33 -32.81 10.76
CA LYS A 61 6.66 -33.94 11.67
C LYS A 61 5.75 -35.17 11.56
N ALA A 62 4.79 -35.16 10.64
CA ALA A 62 3.94 -36.32 10.37
C ALA A 62 4.03 -36.71 8.89
N SER A 63 5.18 -37.26 8.50
CA SER A 63 5.36 -38.05 7.27
C SER A 63 6.23 -39.25 7.59
#